data_AF-A0AAD1XDM4-F1
#
_entry.id   AF-A0AAD1XDM4-F1
#
_cell.length_a   1.000
_cell.length_b   1.000
_cell.length_c   1.000
_cell.angle_alpha   90.00
_cell.angle_beta   90.00
_cell.angle_gamma   90.00
#
_symmetry.space_group_name_H-M   'P 1'
#
loop_
_entity.id
_entity.type
_entity.pdbx_description
1 polymer ?
#
loop_
_entity_poly.entity_id
_entity_poly.type
_entity_poly.pdbx_seq_one_letter_code
_entity_poly.pdbx_strand_id
1 'polypeptide(L)'
;MHVENTLPDDDRDHPKNKLEYKPIKGATIEPYRPMKEIHLKFKSEAHEEEKVAKSRTPSPSKRHDGLEAPAIPTFDKIEDVDRHFIEIHNHLLGAEDAEFSEDYEEELLIRKMEQQVKQMWSEMGIEDKKTKSIKKLNSREKRRYIKDGFDLDLAFITPRIIAMGYPSTGVEAMIRNNMKDVQRFLKTKYEGHYKVYNLCTERKYGENCFKNCSREFIFDDHNAPMFYMLKSFCMDLDNWFKEDERNVACIHCKAGKGRTGVMICAYLLYSGKFTKAKDAIDFYAYARTNNKKGVTIPSQIRYVHYFADSLDKDFEIQKVAIKLNKIRMLTIPKVSGGGCSPYFIIKNDHKDEKAKHFSSKDEIKTEFICEKNFFDFHILSELFLIDDVKIEFFHKTAYSKKKLFHFWFHTSFLDKSGILVLPKCQIDKADKDKKCKIYEESFGLELYYEIIDRYVISEYNKPEKKYTREEEFLFKLAKKLPNMYQIPEI
;
A
#
# COMPACT_ATOMS: atom_id res chain seq x y z
N MET A 1 10.64 -56.25 34.05
CA MET A 1 11.96 -55.62 33.83
C MET A 1 11.80 -54.14 34.11
N HIS A 2 12.07 -53.76 35.35
CA HIS A 2 12.16 -52.37 35.79
C HIS A 2 13.52 -51.81 35.37
N VAL A 3 13.56 -50.56 34.90
CA VAL A 3 14.77 -49.75 34.93
C VAL A 3 14.36 -48.36 35.42
N GLU A 4 14.74 -48.10 36.66
CA GLU A 4 14.76 -46.80 37.32
C GLU A 4 15.87 -45.94 36.67
N ASN A 5 15.61 -44.65 36.47
CA ASN A 5 16.66 -43.67 36.21
C ASN A 5 16.69 -42.67 37.36
N THR A 6 17.77 -42.78 38.12
CA THR A 6 18.21 -41.90 39.20
C THR A 6 18.75 -40.58 38.62
N LEU A 7 18.40 -39.48 39.28
CA LEU A 7 19.06 -38.17 39.15
C LEU A 7 20.36 -38.18 39.97
N PRO A 8 21.38 -37.38 39.59
CA PRO A 8 22.34 -36.86 40.55
C PRO A 8 22.13 -35.36 40.78
N ASP A 9 21.98 -35.01 42.06
CA ASP A 9 22.27 -33.70 42.62
C ASP A 9 23.77 -33.39 42.47
N ASP A 10 24.12 -32.16 42.11
CA ASP A 10 25.35 -31.54 42.59
C ASP A 10 25.17 -30.00 42.68
N ASP A 11 25.18 -29.53 43.92
CA ASP A 11 25.33 -28.15 44.33
C ASP A 11 26.80 -27.72 44.16
N ARG A 12 27.04 -26.51 43.60
CA ARG A 12 27.82 -25.45 44.28
C ARG A 12 27.99 -24.17 43.45
N ASP A 13 27.53 -23.08 44.08
CA ASP A 13 28.12 -21.73 44.14
C ASP A 13 28.47 -20.97 42.86
N HIS A 14 27.64 -19.95 42.54
CA HIS A 14 28.08 -18.61 42.13
C HIS A 14 26.96 -17.55 42.34
N PRO A 15 27.32 -16.26 42.57
CA PRO A 15 26.62 -15.36 43.49
C PRO A 15 25.34 -14.73 42.93
N LYS A 16 24.33 -14.63 43.79
CA LYS A 16 23.06 -13.92 43.57
C LYS A 16 23.29 -12.39 43.56
N ASN A 17 23.42 -11.78 42.39
CA ASN A 17 23.10 -10.36 42.22
C ASN A 17 21.59 -10.21 42.00
N LYS A 18 20.86 -9.99 43.09
CA LYS A 18 19.48 -9.47 43.05
C LYS A 18 19.53 -8.02 42.59
N LEU A 19 19.20 -7.76 41.32
CA LEU A 19 18.64 -6.48 40.91
C LEU A 19 17.12 -6.58 41.05
N GLU A 20 16.60 -6.07 42.16
CA GLU A 20 15.17 -5.85 42.35
C GLU A 20 14.70 -4.77 41.37
N TYR A 21 14.04 -5.17 40.29
CA TYR A 21 13.27 -4.23 39.46
C TYR A 21 11.92 -3.98 40.15
N LYS A 22 11.75 -2.76 40.68
CA LYS A 22 10.45 -2.27 41.13
C LYS A 22 9.55 -2.06 39.90
N PRO A 23 8.33 -2.62 39.85
CA PRO A 23 7.43 -2.41 38.73
C PRO A 23 6.95 -0.96 38.72
N ILE A 24 7.16 -0.25 37.61
CA ILE A 24 6.50 1.04 37.35
C ILE A 24 5.03 0.72 37.07
N LYS A 25 4.18 0.86 38.09
CA LYS A 25 2.72 0.89 37.92
C LYS A 25 2.37 2.23 37.27
N GLY A 26 1.78 2.20 36.07
CA GLY A 26 1.11 3.39 35.50
C GLY A 26 1.22 3.64 34.00
N ALA A 27 1.75 2.73 33.18
CA ALA A 27 1.77 2.93 31.72
C ALA A 27 0.56 2.26 31.06
N THR A 28 -0.56 2.99 30.96
CA THR A 28 -1.56 2.76 29.91
C THR A 28 -0.91 3.07 28.56
N ILE A 29 -0.80 2.06 27.70
CA ILE A 29 -0.28 2.21 26.33
C ILE A 29 -1.42 2.78 25.47
N GLU A 30 -1.35 4.07 25.12
CA GLU A 30 -2.19 4.63 24.06
C GLU A 30 -1.74 4.09 22.69
N PRO A 31 -2.66 3.71 21.79
CA PRO A 31 -2.33 3.41 20.41
C PRO A 31 -1.83 4.66 19.67
N TYR A 32 -0.84 4.47 18.81
CA TYR A 32 -0.23 5.40 17.85
C TYR A 32 -1.05 6.69 17.57
N ARG A 33 -0.58 7.84 18.07
CA ARG A 33 -0.99 9.17 17.61
C ARG A 33 -0.14 9.59 16.41
N PRO A 34 -0.74 10.01 15.28
CA PRO A 34 0.03 10.67 14.22
C PRO A 34 0.59 12.01 14.74
N MET A 35 1.83 12.32 14.37
CA MET A 35 2.53 13.59 14.67
C MET A 35 1.70 14.80 14.22
N LYS A 36 0.92 15.38 15.14
CA LYS A 36 0.11 16.60 14.92
C LYS A 36 0.67 17.85 15.60
N GLU A 37 1.75 17.77 16.38
CA GLU A 37 2.30 18.93 17.07
C GLU A 37 3.52 19.50 16.34
N ILE A 38 3.26 20.50 15.49
CA ILE A 38 4.12 21.63 15.08
C ILE A 38 3.32 22.61 14.16
N HIS A 39 2.07 22.31 13.78
CA HIS A 39 1.30 23.11 12.82
C HIS A 39 0.64 24.40 13.36
N LEU A 40 1.08 24.92 14.51
CA LEU A 40 0.56 26.16 15.12
C LEU A 40 1.70 27.15 15.37
N LYS A 41 2.28 27.70 14.28
CA LYS A 41 2.94 29.02 14.35
C LYS A 41 3.24 29.77 13.04
N PHE A 42 2.87 29.27 11.86
CA PHE A 42 3.24 29.94 10.59
C PHE A 42 2.07 30.13 9.59
N LYS A 43 0.90 30.54 10.08
CA LYS A 43 -0.27 30.85 9.23
C LYS A 43 -0.64 32.34 9.15
N SER A 44 0.26 33.25 9.51
CA SER A 44 -0.01 34.70 9.47
C SER A 44 0.62 35.47 8.30
N GLU A 45 1.28 34.82 7.33
CA GLU A 45 2.01 35.55 6.26
C GLU A 45 1.66 35.17 4.82
N ALA A 46 0.71 34.27 4.56
CA ALA A 46 0.39 33.81 3.19
C ALA A 46 -0.82 34.51 2.54
N HIS A 47 -1.35 35.59 3.12
CA HIS A 47 -2.63 36.18 2.67
C HIS A 47 -2.54 37.40 1.73
N GLU A 48 -1.36 37.74 1.19
CA GLU A 48 -1.22 38.94 0.35
C GLU A 48 -0.80 38.77 -1.12
N GLU A 49 -0.52 37.56 -1.64
CA GLU A 49 -0.05 37.43 -3.04
C GLU A 49 -1.08 36.92 -4.07
N GLU A 50 -2.30 36.55 -3.65
CA GLU A 50 -3.30 35.96 -4.57
C GLU A 50 -4.31 36.97 -5.14
N LYS A 51 -3.85 38.15 -5.58
CA LYS A 51 -4.70 39.16 -6.26
C LYS A 51 -4.20 39.71 -7.60
N VAL A 52 -3.09 39.20 -8.17
CA VAL A 52 -2.56 39.73 -9.44
C VAL A 52 -2.24 38.62 -10.45
N ALA A 53 -3.24 37.82 -10.85
CA ALA A 53 -3.11 36.94 -12.03
C ALA A 53 -4.47 36.50 -12.61
N LYS A 54 -5.37 37.45 -12.92
CA LYS A 54 -6.57 37.17 -13.73
C LYS A 54 -6.76 38.26 -14.79
N SER A 55 -6.07 38.12 -15.93
CA SER A 55 -6.54 38.66 -17.20
C SER A 55 -5.78 38.03 -18.37
N ARG A 56 -6.44 37.16 -19.14
CA ARG A 56 -6.29 36.98 -20.60
C ARG A 56 -7.15 35.81 -21.08
N THR A 57 -8.22 36.14 -21.80
CA THR A 57 -9.06 35.23 -22.57
C THR A 57 -8.46 34.99 -23.96
N PRO A 58 -8.50 33.78 -24.54
CA PRO A 58 -8.31 33.59 -25.97
C PRO A 58 -9.64 33.42 -26.73
N SER A 59 -9.67 33.98 -27.93
CA SER A 59 -10.75 33.99 -28.92
C SER A 59 -10.88 32.66 -29.70
N PRO A 60 -12.05 32.36 -30.31
CA PRO A 60 -12.38 31.03 -30.84
C PRO A 60 -11.94 30.83 -32.31
N SER A 61 -11.44 29.62 -32.64
CA SER A 61 -11.20 29.21 -34.03
C SER A 61 -11.95 27.92 -34.41
N LYS A 62 -12.87 28.10 -35.36
CA LYS A 62 -13.42 27.22 -36.43
C LYS A 62 -13.53 25.70 -36.22
N ARG A 63 -14.78 25.25 -36.35
CA ARG A 63 -15.29 23.86 -36.39
C ARG A 63 -14.82 23.08 -37.62
N HIS A 64 -14.59 21.78 -37.42
CA HIS A 64 -14.70 20.75 -38.45
C HIS A 64 -15.51 19.58 -37.88
N ASP A 65 -16.58 19.20 -38.59
CA ASP A 65 -17.53 18.17 -38.21
C ASP A 65 -16.91 16.76 -38.30
N GLY A 66 -16.84 16.09 -37.15
CA GLY A 66 -16.57 14.66 -37.00
C GLY A 66 -16.94 14.28 -35.57
N LEU A 67 -17.73 13.22 -35.40
CA LEU A 67 -18.27 12.71 -34.12
C LEU A 67 -17.36 13.04 -32.92
N GLU A 68 -17.70 14.11 -32.20
CA GLU A 68 -16.89 14.64 -31.11
C GLU A 68 -16.81 13.60 -29.99
N ALA A 69 -15.59 13.31 -29.54
CA ALA A 69 -15.40 12.64 -28.26
C ALA A 69 -16.12 13.47 -27.19
N PRO A 70 -16.89 12.86 -26.28
CA PRO A 70 -17.63 13.61 -25.27
C PRO A 70 -16.66 14.49 -24.48
N ALA A 71 -17.02 15.77 -24.32
CA ALA A 71 -16.27 16.71 -23.50
C ALA A 71 -16.04 16.10 -22.11
N ILE A 72 -14.78 15.95 -21.74
CA ILE A 72 -14.38 15.37 -20.45
C ILE A 72 -14.59 16.45 -19.39
N PRO A 73 -15.45 16.23 -18.38
CA PRO A 73 -15.62 17.23 -17.32
C PRO A 73 -14.32 17.41 -16.53
N THR A 74 -13.89 18.66 -16.35
CA THR A 74 -12.80 19.03 -15.45
C THR A 74 -13.32 19.07 -14.02
N PHE A 75 -12.85 18.17 -13.15
CA PHE A 75 -13.18 18.19 -11.72
C PHE A 75 -12.02 18.78 -10.92
N ASP A 76 -12.28 19.91 -10.27
CA ASP A 76 -11.35 20.62 -9.39
C ASP A 76 -10.88 19.78 -8.18
N LYS A 77 -9.87 20.30 -7.48
CA LYS A 77 -9.33 19.70 -6.23
C LYS A 77 -10.47 19.52 -5.22
N ILE A 78 -10.47 18.39 -4.51
CA ILE A 78 -11.38 18.21 -3.38
C ILE A 78 -10.74 18.97 -2.23
N GLU A 79 -11.20 20.18 -1.98
CA GLU A 79 -10.80 20.94 -0.81
C GLU A 79 -11.26 20.16 0.44
N ASP A 80 -10.33 19.91 1.37
CA ASP A 80 -10.63 19.41 2.71
C ASP A 80 -11.81 20.21 3.27
N VAL A 81 -12.79 19.53 3.87
CA VAL A 81 -14.09 20.07 4.32
C VAL A 81 -14.04 21.56 4.66
N ASP A 82 -14.64 22.37 3.79
CA ASP A 82 -14.67 23.83 3.87
C ASP A 82 -15.09 24.29 5.27
N ARG A 83 -14.15 24.86 6.03
CA ARG A 83 -14.35 25.33 7.42
C ARG A 83 -15.53 26.31 7.52
N HIS A 84 -15.82 26.99 6.42
CA HIS A 84 -16.93 27.92 6.25
C HIS A 84 -18.33 27.27 6.38
N PHE A 85 -18.51 26.03 5.93
CA PHE A 85 -19.80 25.32 6.09
C PHE A 85 -20.05 24.90 7.54
N ILE A 86 -18.98 24.55 8.25
CA ILE A 86 -19.03 24.23 9.69
C ILE A 86 -19.39 25.50 10.47
N GLU A 87 -18.79 26.64 10.14
CA GLU A 87 -19.11 27.94 10.74
C GLU A 87 -20.56 28.36 10.48
N ILE A 88 -21.08 28.23 9.25
CA ILE A 88 -22.48 28.55 8.92
C ILE A 88 -23.45 27.62 9.66
N HIS A 89 -23.14 26.32 9.76
CA HIS A 89 -24.00 25.37 10.46
C HIS A 89 -24.00 25.59 11.98
N ASN A 90 -22.83 25.87 12.57
CA ASN A 90 -22.68 26.24 13.97
C ASN A 90 -23.40 27.56 14.30
N HIS A 91 -23.46 28.49 13.34
CA HIS A 91 -24.22 29.74 13.47
C HIS A 91 -25.74 29.53 13.38
N LEU A 92 -26.19 28.56 12.57
CA LEU A 92 -27.61 28.23 12.39
C LEU A 92 -28.20 27.39 13.53
N LEU A 93 -27.38 26.68 14.31
CA LEU A 93 -27.86 25.82 15.41
C LEU A 93 -27.69 26.39 16.82
N GLY A 94 -27.20 27.62 16.97
CA GLY A 94 -27.01 28.22 18.30
C GLY A 94 -25.91 27.49 19.06
N ALA A 95 -24.67 27.90 18.81
CA ALA A 95 -23.50 27.31 19.45
C ALA A 95 -23.49 27.56 20.96
N GLU A 96 -23.69 26.49 21.72
CA GLU A 96 -22.99 26.19 22.97
C GLU A 96 -22.95 24.64 23.05
N ASP A 97 -21.75 24.06 22.94
CA ASP A 97 -21.40 22.66 23.25
C ASP A 97 -21.57 21.52 22.21
N ALA A 98 -21.54 21.77 20.91
CA ALA A 98 -21.40 20.69 19.91
C ALA A 98 -19.92 20.46 19.51
N GLU A 99 -19.13 19.77 20.35
CA GLU A 99 -17.89 19.11 19.88
C GLU A 99 -18.28 17.95 18.96
N PHE A 100 -18.17 18.15 17.64
CA PHE A 100 -18.36 17.06 16.68
C PHE A 100 -17.20 16.07 16.77
N SER A 101 -17.52 14.76 16.83
CA SER A 101 -16.48 13.72 16.83
C SER A 101 -15.78 13.63 15.48
N GLU A 102 -14.48 13.31 15.46
CA GLU A 102 -13.70 13.06 14.23
C GLU A 102 -14.40 12.05 13.30
N ASP A 103 -15.15 11.10 13.87
CA ASP A 103 -15.95 10.10 13.15
C ASP A 103 -17.05 10.74 12.26
N TYR A 104 -17.68 11.84 12.70
CA TYR A 104 -18.74 12.51 11.94
C TYR A 104 -18.17 13.28 10.74
N GLU A 105 -17.04 13.96 10.92
CA GLU A 105 -16.35 14.66 9.84
C GLU A 105 -15.91 13.68 8.74
N GLU A 106 -15.38 12.53 9.16
CA GLU A 106 -14.98 11.45 8.26
C GLU A 106 -16.20 10.93 7.45
N GLU A 107 -17.33 10.68 8.11
CA GLU A 107 -18.53 10.21 7.45
C GLU A 107 -19.07 11.25 6.44
N LEU A 108 -19.02 12.54 6.80
CA LEU A 108 -19.44 13.64 5.92
C LEU A 108 -18.54 13.73 4.68
N LEU A 109 -17.21 13.63 4.85
CA LEU A 109 -16.26 13.63 3.74
C LEU A 109 -16.50 12.46 2.79
N ILE A 110 -16.72 11.26 3.33
CA ILE A 110 -17.07 10.08 2.53
C ILE A 110 -18.34 10.38 1.71
N ARG A 111 -19.41 10.89 2.34
CA ARG A 111 -20.67 11.22 1.63
C ARG A 111 -20.46 12.24 0.50
N LYS A 112 -19.58 13.24 0.69
CA LYS A 112 -19.23 14.21 -0.36
C LYS A 112 -18.53 13.53 -1.54
N MET A 113 -17.53 12.68 -1.28
CA MET A 113 -16.87 11.88 -2.32
C MET A 113 -17.87 11.01 -3.08
N GLU A 114 -18.83 10.41 -2.36
CA GLU A 114 -19.87 9.58 -2.98
C GLU A 114 -20.74 10.36 -3.96
N GLN A 115 -21.12 11.58 -3.58
CA GLN A 115 -21.93 12.49 -4.40
C GLN A 115 -21.15 12.94 -5.63
N GLN A 116 -19.87 13.32 -5.47
CA GLN A 116 -19.02 13.73 -6.59
C GLN A 116 -18.88 12.64 -7.64
N VAL A 117 -18.63 11.39 -7.23
CA VAL A 117 -18.52 10.26 -8.17
C VAL A 117 -19.87 9.98 -8.86
N LYS A 118 -20.99 10.07 -8.13
CA LYS A 118 -22.34 9.92 -8.71
C LYS A 118 -22.64 11.02 -9.73
N GLN A 119 -22.30 12.27 -9.41
CA GLN A 119 -22.46 13.41 -10.29
C GLN A 119 -21.63 13.23 -11.56
N MET A 120 -20.35 12.90 -11.42
CA MET A 120 -19.46 12.58 -12.53
C MET A 120 -20.04 11.51 -13.44
N TRP A 121 -20.52 10.39 -12.88
CA TRP A 121 -21.15 9.35 -13.70
C TRP A 121 -22.43 9.83 -14.37
N SER A 122 -23.26 10.61 -13.68
CA SER A 122 -24.47 11.19 -14.26
C SER A 122 -24.16 12.08 -15.46
N GLU A 123 -23.15 12.95 -15.36
CA GLU A 123 -22.68 13.82 -16.45
C GLU A 123 -22.12 13.02 -17.62
N MET A 124 -21.44 11.90 -17.35
CA MET A 124 -21.00 10.94 -18.36
C MET A 124 -22.15 10.04 -18.89
N GLY A 125 -23.37 10.22 -18.37
CA GLY A 125 -24.56 9.43 -18.65
C GLY A 125 -24.40 7.94 -18.30
N ILE A 126 -23.62 7.62 -17.28
CA ILE A 126 -23.39 6.27 -16.75
C ILE A 126 -24.36 6.07 -15.59
N GLU A 127 -25.30 5.14 -15.74
CA GLU A 127 -26.24 4.82 -14.66
C GLU A 127 -25.59 3.91 -13.59
N ASP A 128 -25.76 4.26 -12.31
CA ASP A 128 -25.35 3.42 -11.18
C ASP A 128 -26.34 2.25 -10.98
N LYS A 129 -26.26 1.24 -11.86
CA LYS A 129 -27.10 0.03 -11.76
C LYS A 129 -26.44 -1.01 -10.86
N LYS A 130 -27.04 -1.28 -9.70
CA LYS A 130 -26.82 -2.53 -8.93
C LYS A 130 -27.27 -3.72 -9.78
N THR A 131 -26.35 -4.31 -10.55
CA THR A 131 -26.68 -5.30 -11.58
C THR A 131 -27.20 -6.60 -10.98
N LYS A 132 -28.21 -7.26 -11.58
CA LYS A 132 -28.82 -8.54 -11.14
C LYS A 132 -28.45 -9.79 -11.99
N SER A 133 -27.55 -9.70 -12.99
CA SER A 133 -27.30 -10.78 -13.98
C SER A 133 -26.36 -11.92 -13.55
N ILE A 134 -26.46 -13.09 -14.22
CA ILE A 134 -25.90 -14.42 -13.88
C ILE A 134 -24.38 -14.61 -14.10
N LYS A 135 -23.64 -13.70 -14.75
CA LYS A 135 -22.15 -13.73 -14.86
C LYS A 135 -21.40 -13.47 -13.53
N LYS A 136 -22.01 -13.84 -12.40
CA LYS A 136 -21.97 -13.11 -11.12
C LYS A 136 -21.27 -13.81 -9.96
N LEU A 137 -20.51 -14.89 -10.13
CA LEU A 137 -19.91 -15.54 -8.96
C LEU A 137 -18.65 -14.80 -8.47
N ASN A 138 -17.92 -14.10 -9.34
CA ASN A 138 -16.63 -13.45 -9.01
C ASN A 138 -16.63 -11.91 -9.12
N SER A 139 -17.75 -11.29 -9.51
CA SER A 139 -17.87 -9.84 -9.78
C SER A 139 -18.88 -9.11 -8.89
N ARG A 140 -19.55 -9.80 -7.95
CA ARG A 140 -20.72 -9.28 -7.18
C ARG A 140 -20.53 -7.90 -6.57
N GLU A 141 -19.31 -7.61 -6.16
CA GLU A 141 -18.97 -6.42 -5.38
C GLU A 141 -18.32 -5.30 -6.22
N LYS A 142 -18.15 -5.46 -7.54
CA LYS A 142 -17.49 -4.47 -8.41
C LYS A 142 -18.48 -3.77 -9.32
N ARG A 143 -18.22 -2.50 -9.62
CA ARG A 143 -19.00 -1.72 -10.59
C ARG A 143 -18.62 -2.12 -12.02
N ARG A 144 -19.63 -2.14 -12.90
CA ARG A 144 -19.51 -2.52 -14.31
C ARG A 144 -20.00 -1.39 -15.19
N TYR A 145 -19.37 -1.23 -16.35
CA TYR A 145 -19.82 -0.33 -17.40
C TYR A 145 -20.83 -1.06 -18.27
N ILE A 146 -22.08 -0.62 -18.23
CA ILE A 146 -23.20 -1.18 -19.01
C ILE A 146 -23.87 -0.05 -19.77
N LYS A 147 -23.36 0.26 -20.97
CA LYS A 147 -23.82 1.37 -21.81
C LYS A 147 -23.32 1.17 -23.26
N ASP A 148 -24.03 1.71 -24.24
CA ASP A 148 -23.65 1.73 -25.67
C ASP A 148 -23.30 0.34 -26.24
N GLY A 149 -24.00 -0.71 -25.80
CA GLY A 149 -23.73 -2.08 -26.24
C GLY A 149 -22.48 -2.72 -25.61
N PHE A 150 -21.91 -2.14 -24.56
CA PHE A 150 -20.82 -2.71 -23.77
C PHE A 150 -21.32 -3.20 -22.41
N ASP A 151 -20.84 -4.36 -21.96
CA ASP A 151 -20.97 -4.88 -20.60
C ASP A 151 -19.60 -5.34 -20.10
N LEU A 152 -18.87 -4.41 -19.48
CA LEU A 152 -17.47 -4.61 -19.07
C LEU A 152 -17.31 -4.45 -17.55
N ASP A 153 -16.48 -5.30 -16.96
CA ASP A 153 -15.89 -5.08 -15.63
C ASP A 153 -14.91 -3.90 -15.71
N LEU A 154 -15.46 -2.69 -15.71
CA LEU A 154 -14.80 -1.43 -15.97
C LEU A 154 -15.53 -0.35 -15.17
N ALA A 155 -14.79 0.54 -14.51
CA ALA A 155 -15.32 1.70 -13.81
C ALA A 155 -14.43 2.91 -14.05
N PHE A 156 -15.07 4.06 -14.27
CA PHE A 156 -14.39 5.35 -14.29
C PHE A 156 -14.16 5.79 -12.85
N ILE A 157 -12.89 5.90 -12.46
CA ILE A 157 -12.49 6.43 -11.16
C ILE A 157 -12.46 7.96 -11.22
N THR A 158 -11.92 8.48 -12.31
CA THR A 158 -12.07 9.87 -12.76
C THR A 158 -12.50 9.84 -14.23
N PRO A 159 -12.83 10.97 -14.85
CA PRO A 159 -13.17 10.98 -16.28
C PRO A 159 -12.04 10.46 -17.19
N ARG A 160 -10.78 10.58 -16.75
CA ARG A 160 -9.58 10.18 -17.50
C ARG A 160 -8.92 8.89 -16.98
N ILE A 161 -9.34 8.38 -15.83
CA ILE A 161 -8.76 7.18 -15.20
C ILE A 161 -9.80 6.08 -15.10
N ILE A 162 -9.53 4.97 -15.79
CA ILE A 162 -10.38 3.79 -15.86
C ILE A 162 -9.71 2.64 -15.10
N ALA A 163 -10.45 2.04 -14.17
CA ALA A 163 -10.07 0.79 -13.51
C ALA A 163 -10.88 -0.37 -14.10
N MET A 164 -10.21 -1.43 -14.56
CA MET A 164 -10.88 -2.58 -15.16
C MET A 164 -10.34 -3.93 -14.72
N GLY A 165 -11.13 -4.97 -14.92
CA GLY A 165 -10.70 -6.37 -14.83
C GLY A 165 -9.84 -6.77 -16.04
N TYR A 166 -9.07 -7.86 -15.89
CA TYR A 166 -8.17 -8.33 -16.94
C TYR A 166 -8.89 -8.58 -18.28
N PRO A 167 -8.39 -8.02 -19.40
CA PRO A 167 -8.88 -8.34 -20.73
C PRO A 167 -8.38 -9.72 -21.15
N SER A 168 -9.30 -10.67 -21.32
CA SER A 168 -9.00 -12.08 -21.51
C SER A 168 -9.42 -12.61 -22.87
N THR A 169 -8.76 -13.68 -23.30
CA THR A 169 -9.07 -14.44 -24.51
C THR A 169 -9.54 -15.85 -24.14
N GLY A 170 -10.17 -16.56 -25.09
CA GLY A 170 -10.60 -17.95 -24.89
C GLY A 170 -11.64 -18.13 -23.78
N VAL A 171 -11.58 -19.26 -23.07
CA VAL A 171 -12.57 -19.66 -22.06
C VAL A 171 -12.61 -18.69 -20.87
N GLU A 172 -11.49 -18.03 -20.55
CA GLU A 172 -11.45 -17.05 -19.46
C GLU A 172 -12.33 -15.82 -19.72
N ALA A 173 -12.63 -15.51 -20.99
CA ALA A 173 -13.53 -14.43 -21.40
C ALA A 173 -15.01 -14.70 -21.06
N MET A 174 -15.36 -15.94 -20.67
CA MET A 174 -16.70 -16.22 -20.14
C MET A 174 -16.89 -15.65 -18.73
N ILE A 175 -15.78 -15.45 -17.99
CA ILE A 175 -15.79 -15.00 -16.59
C ILE A 175 -15.29 -13.56 -16.46
N ARG A 176 -14.45 -13.11 -17.40
CA ARG A 176 -13.76 -11.80 -17.38
C ARG A 176 -14.15 -10.96 -18.61
N ASN A 177 -13.55 -9.78 -18.75
CA ASN A 177 -13.73 -8.97 -19.95
C ASN A 177 -13.20 -9.73 -21.17
N ASN A 178 -13.98 -9.77 -22.23
CA ASN A 178 -13.49 -10.25 -23.52
C ASN A 178 -12.54 -9.20 -24.11
N MET A 179 -11.34 -9.62 -24.51
CA MET A 179 -10.32 -8.74 -25.11
C MET A 179 -10.89 -7.93 -26.29
N LYS A 180 -11.67 -8.56 -27.18
CA LYS A 180 -12.25 -7.87 -28.35
C LYS A 180 -13.26 -6.80 -27.95
N ASP A 181 -14.03 -7.02 -26.89
CA ASP A 181 -14.98 -6.02 -26.39
C ASP A 181 -14.25 -4.83 -25.78
N VAL A 182 -13.13 -5.07 -25.06
CA VAL A 182 -12.28 -3.98 -24.52
C VAL A 182 -11.61 -3.21 -25.65
N GLN A 183 -11.05 -3.90 -26.65
CA GLN A 183 -10.47 -3.25 -27.84
C GLN A 183 -11.52 -2.44 -28.60
N ARG A 184 -12.73 -2.98 -28.78
CA ARG A 184 -13.86 -2.26 -29.41
C ARG A 184 -14.21 -1.02 -28.60
N PHE A 185 -14.32 -1.13 -27.28
CA PHE A 185 -14.62 -0.02 -26.40
C PHE A 185 -13.59 1.10 -26.55
N LEU A 186 -12.30 0.78 -26.43
CA LEU A 186 -11.22 1.76 -26.52
C LEU A 186 -11.13 2.40 -27.91
N LYS A 187 -11.28 1.60 -28.98
CA LYS A 187 -11.31 2.12 -30.33
C LYS A 187 -12.52 3.03 -30.57
N THR A 188 -13.72 2.65 -30.14
CA THR A 188 -14.93 3.44 -30.39
C THR A 188 -14.95 4.74 -29.58
N LYS A 189 -14.43 4.75 -28.35
CA LYS A 189 -14.55 5.89 -27.42
C LYS A 189 -13.31 6.78 -27.35
N TYR A 190 -12.12 6.23 -27.58
CA TYR A 190 -10.85 6.88 -27.27
C TYR A 190 -9.77 6.58 -28.33
N GLU A 191 -10.13 6.42 -29.60
CA GLU A 191 -9.15 6.13 -30.66
C GLU A 191 -8.01 7.17 -30.66
N GLY A 192 -6.77 6.69 -30.56
CA GLY A 192 -5.59 7.55 -30.46
C GLY A 192 -5.34 8.18 -29.08
N HIS A 193 -6.27 8.04 -28.13
CA HIS A 193 -6.26 8.73 -26.84
C HIS A 193 -6.34 7.78 -25.64
N TYR A 194 -5.93 6.52 -25.76
CA TYR A 194 -5.87 5.59 -24.62
C TYR A 194 -4.47 5.00 -24.40
N LYS A 195 -4.14 4.75 -23.14
CA LYS A 195 -2.99 3.95 -22.72
C LYS A 195 -3.41 2.90 -21.68
N VAL A 196 -2.92 1.68 -21.83
CA VAL A 196 -3.30 0.52 -20.97
C VAL A 196 -2.13 0.15 -20.06
N TYR A 197 -2.40 0.00 -18.76
CA TYR A 197 -1.41 -0.38 -17.76
C TYR A 197 -1.73 -1.77 -17.20
N ASN A 198 -0.84 -2.73 -17.50
CA ASN A 198 -0.93 -4.09 -16.98
C ASN A 198 -0.10 -4.26 -15.71
N LEU A 199 -0.77 -4.60 -14.61
CA LEU A 199 -0.13 -4.84 -13.32
C LEU A 199 0.10 -6.33 -13.00
N CYS A 200 -0.18 -7.23 -13.94
CA CYS A 200 -0.11 -8.68 -13.71
C CYS A 200 1.28 -9.26 -14.00
N THR A 201 1.94 -9.82 -12.97
CA THR A 201 3.08 -10.72 -13.20
C THR A 201 2.64 -12.00 -13.91
N GLU A 202 1.45 -12.52 -13.57
CA GLU A 202 0.99 -13.85 -13.97
C GLU A 202 0.35 -13.92 -15.37
N ARG A 203 0.09 -12.77 -16.00
CA ARG A 203 -0.70 -12.67 -17.22
C ARG A 203 -0.18 -11.56 -18.11
N LYS A 204 0.15 -11.94 -19.34
CA LYS A 204 0.53 -11.02 -20.41
C LYS A 204 -0.36 -11.27 -21.62
N TYR A 205 -0.56 -10.23 -22.40
CA TYR A 205 -1.13 -10.31 -23.74
C TYR A 205 -0.08 -9.78 -24.72
N GLY A 206 -0.18 -10.15 -26.00
CA GLY A 206 0.80 -9.74 -27.00
C GLY A 206 0.87 -8.21 -27.14
N GLU A 207 2.05 -7.68 -27.45
CA GLU A 207 2.30 -6.23 -27.57
C GLU A 207 1.33 -5.53 -28.56
N ASN A 208 0.94 -6.27 -29.60
CA ASN A 208 0.01 -5.80 -30.62
C ASN A 208 -1.46 -5.77 -30.18
N CYS A 209 -1.81 -6.32 -29.01
CA CYS A 209 -3.20 -6.32 -28.52
C CYS A 209 -3.74 -4.90 -28.31
N PHE A 210 -2.88 -3.93 -28.02
CA PHE A 210 -3.27 -2.54 -27.85
C PHE A 210 -2.47 -1.58 -28.73
N LYS A 211 -1.99 -2.03 -29.90
CA LYS A 211 -1.18 -1.22 -30.84
C LYS A 211 -0.01 -0.50 -30.15
N ASN A 212 0.76 -1.19 -29.31
CA ASN A 212 1.86 -0.63 -28.51
C ASN A 212 1.47 0.46 -27.50
N CYS A 213 0.17 0.68 -27.27
CA CYS A 213 -0.34 1.61 -26.26
C CYS A 213 -0.47 0.93 -24.88
N SER A 214 0.40 -0.03 -24.56
CA SER A 214 0.41 -0.72 -23.27
C SER A 214 1.75 -0.62 -22.55
N ARG A 215 1.70 -0.42 -21.22
CA ARG A 215 2.85 -0.44 -20.32
C ARG A 215 2.67 -1.49 -19.24
N GLU A 216 3.78 -2.04 -18.76
CA GLU A 216 3.81 -3.04 -17.68
C GLU A 216 4.41 -2.42 -16.40
N PHE A 217 3.69 -2.56 -15.29
CA PHE A 217 4.16 -2.24 -13.93
C PHE A 217 3.79 -3.43 -13.03
N ILE A 218 4.56 -4.50 -13.16
CA ILE A 218 4.17 -5.84 -12.69
C ILE A 218 4.52 -6.06 -11.22
N PHE A 219 3.57 -6.56 -10.45
CA PHE A 219 3.82 -7.07 -9.10
C PHE A 219 2.81 -8.16 -8.73
N ASP A 220 3.25 -9.06 -7.85
CA ASP A 220 2.54 -10.30 -7.54
C ASP A 220 1.17 -10.06 -6.91
N ASP A 221 0.21 -10.93 -7.24
CA ASP A 221 -1.15 -10.85 -6.70
C ASP A 221 -1.14 -10.92 -5.17
N HIS A 222 -1.91 -10.04 -4.52
CA HIS A 222 -1.98 -9.88 -3.06
C HIS A 222 -0.69 -9.39 -2.38
N ASN A 223 0.21 -8.72 -3.10
CA ASN A 223 1.38 -8.03 -2.52
C ASN A 223 1.28 -6.51 -2.71
N ALA A 224 2.10 -5.77 -1.95
CA ALA A 224 2.42 -4.39 -2.26
C ALA A 224 3.36 -4.33 -3.49
N PRO A 225 3.31 -3.25 -4.29
CA PRO A 225 4.34 -3.01 -5.30
C PRO A 225 5.65 -2.60 -4.62
N MET A 226 6.76 -2.69 -5.33
CA MET A 226 7.99 -2.02 -4.90
C MET A 226 7.76 -0.52 -4.78
N PHE A 227 8.35 0.12 -3.76
CA PHE A 227 8.04 1.51 -3.46
C PHE A 227 8.40 2.45 -4.62
N TYR A 228 9.57 2.26 -5.25
CA TYR A 228 10.01 3.04 -6.41
C TYR A 228 9.03 2.97 -7.60
N MET A 229 8.28 1.86 -7.72
CA MET A 229 7.33 1.63 -8.81
C MET A 229 6.16 2.61 -8.76
N LEU A 230 5.76 3.04 -7.56
CA LEU A 230 4.66 3.99 -7.38
C LEU A 230 4.99 5.32 -8.06
N LYS A 231 6.17 5.89 -7.78
CA LYS A 231 6.63 7.15 -8.38
C LYS A 231 6.79 7.02 -9.90
N SER A 232 7.46 5.95 -10.36
CA SER A 232 7.67 5.70 -11.78
C SER A 232 6.36 5.60 -12.57
N PHE A 233 5.37 4.88 -12.02
CA PHE A 233 4.04 4.80 -12.59
C PHE A 233 3.34 6.17 -12.64
N CYS A 234 3.41 6.94 -11.54
CA CYS A 234 2.77 8.24 -11.49
C CYS A 234 3.36 9.21 -12.53
N MET A 235 4.68 9.22 -12.71
CA MET A 235 5.35 10.04 -13.72
C MET A 235 4.96 9.65 -15.15
N ASP A 236 4.95 8.34 -15.47
CA ASP A 236 4.55 7.89 -16.81
C ASP A 236 3.07 8.21 -17.12
N LEU A 237 2.19 8.12 -16.11
CA LEU A 237 0.78 8.46 -16.23
C LEU A 237 0.55 9.98 -16.36
N ASP A 238 1.25 10.78 -15.56
CA ASP A 238 1.18 12.24 -15.61
C ASP A 238 1.66 12.77 -16.97
N ASN A 239 2.78 12.26 -17.47
CA ASN A 239 3.30 12.60 -18.80
C ASN A 239 2.29 12.27 -19.90
N TRP A 240 1.68 11.08 -19.84
CA TRP A 240 0.62 10.70 -20.78
C TRP A 240 -0.56 11.68 -20.76
N PHE A 241 -0.94 12.18 -19.60
CA PHE A 241 -2.05 13.13 -19.50
C PHE A 241 -1.69 14.56 -19.91
N LYS A 242 -0.41 14.94 -19.87
CA LYS A 242 0.10 16.23 -20.38
C LYS A 242 0.17 16.29 -21.91
N GLU A 243 0.27 15.14 -22.57
CA GLU A 243 0.34 15.08 -24.04
C GLU A 243 -0.95 15.54 -24.73
N ASP A 244 -2.13 15.21 -24.20
CA ASP A 244 -3.44 15.63 -24.73
C ASP A 244 -4.52 15.53 -23.65
N GLU A 245 -5.39 16.54 -23.52
CA GLU A 245 -6.48 16.58 -22.53
C GLU A 245 -7.50 15.45 -22.71
N ARG A 246 -7.64 14.92 -23.92
CA ARG A 246 -8.53 13.78 -24.25
C ARG A 246 -7.96 12.44 -23.82
N ASN A 247 -6.67 12.38 -23.46
CA ASN A 247 -6.01 11.13 -23.12
C ASN A 247 -6.64 10.49 -21.87
N VAL A 248 -6.91 9.18 -21.97
CA VAL A 248 -7.41 8.33 -20.89
C VAL A 248 -6.44 7.19 -20.59
N ALA A 249 -6.43 6.74 -19.34
CA ALA A 249 -5.61 5.63 -18.87
C ALA A 249 -6.48 4.48 -18.37
N CYS A 250 -6.20 3.27 -18.84
CA CYS A 250 -6.89 2.04 -18.44
C CYS A 250 -5.96 1.17 -17.60
N ILE A 251 -6.13 1.19 -16.29
CA ILE A 251 -5.30 0.43 -15.36
C ILE A 251 -6.01 -0.85 -14.93
N HIS A 252 -5.32 -1.98 -15.06
CA HIS A 252 -5.90 -3.27 -14.71
C HIS A 252 -4.90 -4.21 -14.05
N CYS A 253 -5.45 -5.12 -13.26
CA CYS A 253 -4.75 -6.30 -12.80
C CYS A 253 -5.63 -7.52 -13.13
N LYS A 254 -5.57 -8.58 -12.32
CA LYS A 254 -6.46 -9.73 -12.48
C LYS A 254 -7.94 -9.35 -12.28
N ALA A 255 -8.27 -8.66 -11.19
CA ALA A 255 -9.66 -8.34 -10.84
C ALA A 255 -9.99 -6.84 -10.89
N GLY A 256 -9.00 -5.97 -11.12
CA GLY A 256 -9.16 -4.52 -11.10
C GLY A 256 -9.53 -3.98 -9.72
N LYS A 257 -8.89 -4.48 -8.66
CA LYS A 257 -9.25 -4.20 -7.25
C LYS A 257 -8.06 -3.74 -6.41
N GLY A 258 -7.35 -4.64 -5.72
CA GLY A 258 -6.26 -4.26 -4.81
C GLY A 258 -5.08 -3.60 -5.52
N ARG A 259 -4.39 -4.33 -6.41
CA ARG A 259 -3.22 -3.81 -7.16
C ARG A 259 -3.54 -2.54 -7.94
N THR A 260 -4.64 -2.56 -8.70
CA THR A 260 -5.14 -1.40 -9.45
C THR A 260 -5.42 -0.22 -8.55
N GLY A 261 -6.05 -0.45 -7.38
CA GLY A 261 -6.32 0.57 -6.40
C GLY A 261 -5.07 1.22 -5.85
N VAL A 262 -4.03 0.45 -5.51
CA VAL A 262 -2.76 1.00 -5.02
C VAL A 262 -2.16 2.00 -6.01
N MET A 263 -2.03 1.61 -7.29
CA MET A 263 -1.43 2.49 -8.30
C MET A 263 -2.28 3.73 -8.58
N ILE A 264 -3.62 3.57 -8.61
CA ILE A 264 -4.53 4.70 -8.81
C ILE A 264 -4.51 5.64 -7.60
N CYS A 265 -4.58 5.13 -6.37
CA CYS A 265 -4.52 5.96 -5.16
C CYS A 265 -3.20 6.74 -5.10
N ALA A 266 -2.08 6.08 -5.42
CA ALA A 266 -0.79 6.76 -5.54
C ALA A 266 -0.84 7.93 -6.54
N TYR A 267 -1.43 7.72 -7.73
CA TYR A 267 -1.57 8.81 -8.69
C TYR A 267 -2.51 9.94 -8.24
N LEU A 268 -3.61 9.61 -7.55
CA LEU A 268 -4.52 10.62 -7.03
C LEU A 268 -3.85 11.49 -5.95
N LEU A 269 -2.93 10.92 -5.17
CA LEU A 269 -2.06 11.66 -4.25
C LEU A 269 -1.02 12.49 -5.01
N TYR A 270 -0.31 11.87 -5.97
CA TYR A 270 0.73 12.52 -6.77
C TYR A 270 0.23 13.74 -7.54
N SER A 271 -0.98 13.66 -8.11
CA SER A 271 -1.63 14.76 -8.83
C SER A 271 -2.20 15.85 -7.91
N GLY A 272 -2.10 15.68 -6.59
CA GLY A 272 -2.65 16.60 -5.60
C GLY A 272 -4.18 16.63 -5.55
N LYS A 273 -4.86 15.60 -6.08
CA LYS A 273 -6.32 15.48 -5.95
C LYS A 273 -6.73 15.14 -4.52
N PHE A 274 -5.88 14.39 -3.82
CA PHE A 274 -5.97 14.15 -2.38
C PHE A 274 -4.61 14.39 -1.73
N THR A 275 -4.63 14.78 -0.47
CA THR A 275 -3.43 14.92 0.37
C THR A 275 -3.26 13.71 1.29
N LYS A 276 -4.36 13.14 1.78
CA LYS A 276 -4.36 12.00 2.70
C LYS A 276 -4.56 10.68 1.97
N ALA A 277 -3.73 9.68 2.31
CA ALA A 277 -3.83 8.33 1.75
C ALA A 277 -5.22 7.69 1.94
N LYS A 278 -5.82 7.89 3.12
CA LYS A 278 -7.13 7.34 3.47
C LYS A 278 -8.22 7.84 2.52
N ASP A 279 -8.24 9.13 2.24
CA ASP A 279 -9.22 9.78 1.35
C ASP A 279 -9.13 9.23 -0.07
N ALA A 280 -7.91 9.07 -0.59
CA ALA A 280 -7.69 8.45 -1.90
C ALA A 280 -8.16 6.99 -1.95
N ILE A 281 -7.91 6.22 -0.88
CA ILE A 281 -8.34 4.82 -0.75
C ILE A 281 -9.87 4.71 -0.70
N ASP A 282 -10.53 5.55 0.09
CA ASP A 282 -11.98 5.55 0.27
C ASP A 282 -12.69 6.00 -1.02
N PHE A 283 -12.19 7.05 -1.66
CA PHE A 283 -12.65 7.50 -2.97
C PHE A 283 -12.56 6.37 -4.01
N TYR A 284 -11.40 5.72 -4.12
CA TYR A 284 -11.23 4.59 -5.03
C TYR A 284 -12.18 3.43 -4.69
N ALA A 285 -12.33 3.10 -3.41
CA ALA A 285 -13.20 2.02 -2.96
C ALA A 285 -14.65 2.28 -3.36
N TYR A 286 -15.14 3.50 -3.20
CA TYR A 286 -16.48 3.89 -3.62
C TYR A 286 -16.64 3.85 -5.15
N ALA A 287 -15.69 4.46 -5.87
CA ALA A 287 -15.74 4.53 -7.33
C ALA A 287 -15.61 3.15 -7.99
N ARG A 288 -14.91 2.19 -7.37
CA ARG A 288 -14.69 0.88 -7.96
C ARG A 288 -15.66 -0.21 -7.49
N THR A 289 -16.15 -0.14 -6.26
CA THR A 289 -16.85 -1.26 -5.61
C THR A 289 -18.19 -0.88 -5.00
N ASN A 290 -19.12 -1.84 -4.95
CA ASN A 290 -20.46 -1.67 -4.36
C ASN A 290 -20.45 -1.78 -2.84
N ASN A 291 -19.44 -2.46 -2.27
CA ASN A 291 -19.31 -2.68 -0.83
C ASN A 291 -18.23 -1.81 -0.18
N LYS A 292 -17.75 -0.77 -0.88
CA LYS A 292 -16.72 0.16 -0.42
C LYS A 292 -15.44 -0.55 0.06
N LYS A 293 -15.10 -1.67 -0.57
CA LYS A 293 -13.87 -2.43 -0.29
C LYS A 293 -13.01 -2.41 -1.53
N GLY A 294 -12.18 -1.39 -1.70
CA GLY A 294 -11.20 -1.29 -2.78
C GLY A 294 -9.88 -1.98 -2.42
N VAL A 295 -8.95 -1.20 -1.90
CA VAL A 295 -7.67 -1.68 -1.34
C VAL A 295 -7.91 -2.13 0.09
N THR A 296 -7.77 -3.43 0.37
CA THR A 296 -8.08 -3.99 1.70
C THR A 296 -6.94 -4.82 2.30
N ILE A 297 -5.84 -5.00 1.57
CA ILE A 297 -4.71 -5.78 2.06
C ILE A 297 -3.82 -4.82 2.86
N PRO A 298 -3.51 -5.10 4.14
CA PRO A 298 -2.77 -4.18 4.97
C PRO A 298 -1.45 -3.67 4.37
N SER A 299 -0.64 -4.55 3.78
CA SER A 299 0.59 -4.13 3.10
C SER A 299 0.34 -3.19 1.93
N GLN A 300 -0.74 -3.38 1.17
CA GLN A 300 -1.10 -2.48 0.08
C GLN A 300 -1.53 -1.11 0.59
N ILE A 301 -2.30 -1.07 1.68
CA ILE A 301 -2.72 0.17 2.35
C ILE A 301 -1.48 0.91 2.87
N ARG A 302 -0.60 0.21 3.60
CA ARG A 302 0.65 0.75 4.13
C ARG A 302 1.50 1.45 3.06
N TYR A 303 1.59 0.88 1.87
CA TYR A 303 2.38 1.46 0.77
C TYR A 303 1.73 2.71 0.16
N VAL A 304 0.40 2.84 0.19
CA VAL A 304 -0.26 4.10 -0.18
C VAL A 304 0.01 5.17 0.88
N HIS A 305 0.04 4.81 2.17
CA HIS A 305 0.45 5.72 3.24
C HIS A 305 1.90 6.17 3.08
N TYR A 306 2.84 5.23 2.92
CA TYR A 306 4.24 5.56 2.64
C TYR A 306 4.40 6.48 1.44
N PHE A 307 3.59 6.28 0.39
CA PHE A 307 3.66 7.16 -0.78
C PHE A 307 3.11 8.55 -0.48
N ALA A 308 2.00 8.67 0.24
CA ALA A 308 1.49 9.96 0.69
C ALA A 308 2.53 10.72 1.53
N ASP A 309 3.12 10.05 2.53
CA ASP A 309 4.17 10.62 3.39
C ASP A 309 5.36 11.10 2.54
N SER A 310 5.74 10.34 1.51
CA SER A 310 6.85 10.71 0.62
C SER A 310 6.61 11.89 -0.31
N LEU A 311 5.36 12.33 -0.44
CA LEU A 311 5.00 13.52 -1.21
C LEU A 311 4.97 14.78 -0.33
N ASP A 312 5.05 14.62 1.00
CA ASP A 312 5.18 15.74 1.91
C ASP A 312 6.52 16.46 1.66
N LYS A 313 6.47 17.80 1.57
CA LYS A 313 7.65 18.63 1.32
C LYS A 313 8.67 18.54 2.44
N ASP A 314 8.20 18.24 3.65
CA ASP A 314 9.05 18.13 4.83
C ASP A 314 9.60 16.70 5.03
N PHE A 315 9.21 15.74 4.17
CA PHE A 315 9.66 14.36 4.24
C PHE A 315 10.71 14.06 3.15
N GLU A 316 11.96 13.87 3.57
CA GLU A 316 13.00 13.38 2.68
C GLU A 316 13.10 11.85 2.78
N ILE A 317 12.84 11.13 1.68
CA ILE A 317 13.07 9.67 1.65
C ILE A 317 14.57 9.42 1.80
N GLN A 318 14.98 8.94 2.97
CA GLN A 318 16.35 8.51 3.20
C GLN A 318 16.47 7.00 2.95
N LYS A 319 17.49 6.58 2.19
CA LYS A 319 17.89 5.16 2.19
C LYS A 319 18.39 4.78 3.57
N VAL A 320 17.63 3.94 4.28
CA VAL A 320 17.90 3.46 5.63
C VAL A 320 18.27 1.99 5.52
N ALA A 321 19.47 1.63 5.97
CA ALA A 321 19.85 0.24 6.19
C ALA A 321 19.57 -0.10 7.65
N ILE A 322 19.00 -1.29 7.90
CA ILE A 322 18.79 -1.78 9.26
C ILE A 322 19.49 -3.12 9.45
N LYS A 323 19.88 -3.42 10.69
CA LYS A 323 20.20 -4.77 11.13
C LYS A 323 19.00 -5.34 11.89
N LEU A 324 18.44 -6.45 11.42
CA LEU A 324 17.32 -7.11 12.09
C LEU A 324 17.83 -8.07 13.16
N ASN A 325 17.47 -7.82 14.41
CA ASN A 325 17.97 -8.56 15.57
C ASN A 325 16.99 -9.63 16.05
N LYS A 326 15.70 -9.31 16.07
CA LYS A 326 14.67 -10.20 16.62
C LYS A 326 13.31 -9.95 15.99
N ILE A 327 12.53 -11.01 15.82
CA ILE A 327 11.09 -10.90 15.60
C ILE A 327 10.37 -11.59 16.76
N ARG A 328 9.45 -10.88 17.42
CA ARG A 328 8.55 -11.43 18.43
C ARG A 328 7.14 -11.59 17.85
N MET A 329 6.51 -12.72 18.13
CA MET A 329 5.10 -12.99 17.86
C MET A 329 4.34 -13.01 19.18
N LEU A 330 3.46 -12.04 19.38
CA LEU A 330 2.87 -11.72 20.70
C LEU A 330 1.89 -12.78 21.24
N THR A 331 1.23 -13.55 20.36
CA THR A 331 0.37 -14.68 20.74
C THR A 331 0.57 -15.86 19.79
N ILE A 332 0.24 -17.07 20.26
CA ILE A 332 0.45 -18.32 19.52
C ILE A 332 -0.74 -18.63 18.58
N PRO A 333 -0.55 -18.71 17.25
CA PRO A 333 -1.61 -19.09 16.32
C PRO A 333 -2.15 -20.52 16.55
N LYS A 334 -3.48 -20.67 16.61
CA LYS A 334 -4.20 -21.94 16.84
C LYS A 334 -4.41 -22.72 15.54
N VAL A 335 -3.36 -23.37 15.03
CA VAL A 335 -3.39 -24.00 13.69
C VAL A 335 -3.57 -25.51 13.74
N SER A 336 -2.80 -26.22 14.58
CA SER A 336 -2.78 -27.68 14.67
C SER A 336 -2.92 -28.10 16.13
N GLY A 337 -4.13 -28.48 16.57
CA GLY A 337 -4.37 -28.88 17.97
C GLY A 337 -4.21 -27.74 18.99
N GLY A 338 -4.29 -26.48 18.55
CA GLY A 338 -4.16 -25.30 19.42
C GLY A 338 -2.79 -24.61 19.38
N GLY A 339 -1.80 -25.16 18.68
CA GLY A 339 -0.47 -24.54 18.52
C GLY A 339 -0.02 -24.37 17.06
N CYS A 340 1.21 -23.90 16.88
CA CYS A 340 1.91 -23.93 15.60
C CYS A 340 3.43 -24.11 15.76
N SER A 341 4.06 -24.63 14.71
CA SER A 341 5.52 -24.73 14.54
C SER A 341 5.96 -23.74 13.47
N PRO A 342 6.22 -22.48 13.84
CA PRO A 342 6.44 -21.38 12.91
C PRO A 342 7.89 -21.32 12.42
N TYR A 343 8.08 -20.83 11.20
CA TYR A 343 9.34 -20.30 10.69
C TYR A 343 9.02 -19.22 9.66
N PHE A 344 9.98 -18.36 9.34
CA PHE A 344 9.80 -17.30 8.34
C PHE A 344 10.87 -17.30 7.26
N ILE A 345 10.54 -16.64 6.15
CA ILE A 345 11.42 -16.34 5.02
C ILE A 345 11.38 -14.85 4.77
N ILE A 346 12.55 -14.23 4.61
CA ILE A 346 12.69 -12.81 4.24
C ILE A 346 13.09 -12.72 2.77
N LYS A 347 12.42 -11.81 2.05
CA LYS A 347 12.75 -11.41 0.69
C LYS A 347 13.05 -9.92 0.70
N ASN A 348 14.25 -9.57 0.28
CA ASN A 348 14.76 -8.20 0.25
C ASN A 348 15.75 -8.06 -0.93
N ASP A 349 15.34 -8.51 -2.11
CA ASP A 349 16.13 -8.37 -3.33
C ASP A 349 15.30 -7.61 -4.38
N HIS A 350 15.81 -6.44 -4.79
CA HIS A 350 15.18 -5.60 -5.80
C HIS A 350 15.27 -6.15 -7.22
N LYS A 351 16.19 -7.09 -7.47
CA LYS A 351 16.41 -7.70 -8.78
C LYS A 351 15.60 -8.97 -8.97
N ASP A 352 15.34 -9.71 -7.89
CA ASP A 352 14.49 -10.89 -7.91
C ASP A 352 13.67 -11.04 -6.63
N GLU A 353 12.40 -10.59 -6.65
CA GLU A 353 11.46 -10.76 -5.54
C GLU A 353 11.24 -12.24 -5.13
N LYS A 354 11.61 -13.20 -5.99
CA LYS A 354 11.51 -14.64 -5.68
C LYS A 354 12.75 -15.16 -4.99
N ALA A 355 13.88 -14.45 -5.04
CA ALA A 355 15.09 -14.81 -4.34
C ALA A 355 14.85 -14.73 -2.83
N LYS A 356 15.27 -15.79 -2.12
CA LYS A 356 15.21 -15.82 -0.65
C LYS A 356 16.49 -15.18 -0.14
N HIS A 357 16.34 -14.12 0.65
CA HIS A 357 17.47 -13.48 1.31
C HIS A 357 17.82 -14.20 2.62
N PHE A 358 16.80 -14.56 3.42
CA PHE A 358 16.99 -15.23 4.70
C PHE A 358 15.89 -16.27 4.98
N SER A 359 16.23 -17.30 5.75
CA SER A 359 15.30 -18.33 6.21
C SER A 359 15.59 -18.70 7.65
N SER A 360 14.59 -18.57 8.52
CA SER A 360 14.73 -18.85 9.96
C SER A 360 14.82 -20.34 10.31
N LYS A 361 14.83 -21.22 9.30
CA LYS A 361 15.09 -22.66 9.45
C LYS A 361 16.56 -22.99 9.62
N ASP A 362 17.43 -22.04 9.29
CA ASP A 362 18.87 -22.21 9.48
C ASP A 362 19.16 -21.98 10.96
N GLU A 363 19.29 -23.08 11.71
CA GLU A 363 19.48 -23.10 13.18
C GLU A 363 20.82 -22.48 13.59
N ILE A 364 21.79 -22.37 12.68
CA ILE A 364 23.05 -21.66 12.94
C ILE A 364 22.80 -20.13 12.94
N LYS A 365 21.82 -19.67 12.16
CA LYS A 365 21.52 -18.25 11.98
C LYS A 365 20.38 -17.74 12.83
N THR A 366 19.59 -18.64 13.43
CA THR A 366 18.39 -18.28 14.18
C THR A 366 18.24 -19.14 15.41
N GLU A 367 17.99 -18.49 16.55
CA GLU A 367 17.53 -19.14 17.77
C GLU A 367 16.01 -18.91 17.93
N PHE A 368 15.27 -19.99 18.19
CA PHE A 368 13.82 -19.96 18.36
C PHE A 368 13.44 -20.28 19.81
N ILE A 369 12.82 -19.32 20.48
CA ILE A 369 12.36 -19.45 21.86
C ILE A 369 10.83 -19.52 21.85
N CYS A 370 10.31 -20.59 22.47
CA CYS A 370 8.89 -20.82 22.66
C CYS A 370 8.53 -20.64 24.13
N GLU A 371 7.81 -19.56 24.42
CA GLU A 371 7.23 -19.31 25.73
C GLU A 371 5.73 -19.58 25.72
N LYS A 372 5.09 -19.64 26.89
CA LYS A 372 3.66 -19.99 27.01
C LYS A 372 2.74 -19.14 26.14
N ASN A 373 3.09 -17.86 25.96
CA ASN A 373 2.23 -16.88 25.31
C ASN A 373 2.85 -16.25 24.05
N PHE A 374 4.14 -16.42 23.78
CA PHE A 374 4.78 -15.75 22.66
C PHE A 374 5.87 -16.61 22.02
N PHE A 375 6.26 -16.24 20.81
CA PHE A 375 7.44 -16.78 20.14
C PHE A 375 8.46 -15.70 19.86
N ASP A 376 9.72 -15.96 20.20
CA ASP A 376 10.85 -15.12 19.83
C ASP A 376 11.73 -15.84 18.81
N PHE A 377 12.10 -15.10 17.76
CA PHE A 377 13.07 -15.52 16.76
C PHE A 377 14.26 -14.56 16.82
N HIS A 378 15.33 -14.98 17.49
CA HIS A 378 16.57 -14.23 17.58
C HIS A 378 17.43 -14.50 16.35
N ILE A 379 17.88 -13.44 15.69
CA ILE A 379 18.75 -13.55 14.51
C ILE A 379 20.20 -13.52 14.99
N LEU A 380 20.90 -14.63 14.85
CA LEU A 380 22.28 -14.81 15.31
C LEU A 380 23.29 -14.29 14.27
N SER A 381 22.93 -14.34 12.99
CA SER A 381 23.75 -13.80 11.89
C SER A 381 23.53 -12.30 11.70
N GLU A 382 24.51 -11.60 11.12
CA GLU A 382 24.31 -10.21 10.69
C GLU A 382 23.38 -10.15 9.48
N LEU A 383 22.11 -9.79 9.75
CA LEU A 383 21.07 -9.69 8.73
C LEU A 383 20.73 -8.23 8.46
N PHE A 384 21.27 -7.70 7.36
CA PHE A 384 21.03 -6.34 6.93
C PHE A 384 19.89 -6.27 5.90
N LEU A 385 19.01 -5.28 6.04
CA LEU A 385 17.87 -5.07 5.17
C LEU A 385 17.81 -3.61 4.71
N ILE A 386 17.38 -3.38 3.47
CA ILE A 386 17.26 -2.05 2.87
C ILE A 386 16.02 -1.95 1.98
N ASP A 387 15.41 -0.77 1.89
CA ASP A 387 14.22 -0.49 1.08
C ASP A 387 13.05 -1.48 1.37
N ASP A 388 12.47 -2.11 0.35
CA ASP A 388 11.30 -3.00 0.40
C ASP A 388 11.61 -4.39 1.00
N VAL A 389 11.01 -4.71 2.14
CA VAL A 389 11.19 -5.99 2.84
C VAL A 389 9.87 -6.73 2.92
N LYS A 390 9.85 -8.00 2.49
CA LYS A 390 8.76 -8.94 2.74
C LYS A 390 9.17 -10.02 3.72
N ILE A 391 8.35 -10.25 4.74
CA ILE A 391 8.52 -11.39 5.66
C ILE A 391 7.30 -12.31 5.57
N GLU A 392 7.54 -13.58 5.23
CA GLU A 392 6.49 -14.60 5.08
C GLU A 392 6.63 -15.68 6.16
N PHE A 393 5.59 -15.83 7.00
CA PHE A 393 5.54 -16.85 8.04
C PHE A 393 4.80 -18.11 7.57
N PHE A 394 5.31 -19.27 8.00
CA PHE A 394 4.78 -20.57 7.66
C PHE A 394 4.72 -21.47 8.89
N HIS A 395 3.73 -22.35 8.92
CA HIS A 395 3.67 -23.48 9.82
C HIS A 395 4.25 -24.71 9.12
N LYS A 396 5.26 -25.34 9.73
CA LYS A 396 5.79 -26.64 9.31
C LYS A 396 4.77 -27.73 9.64
N THR A 397 4.38 -28.52 8.65
CA THR A 397 3.59 -29.75 8.84
C THR A 397 4.47 -30.96 8.50
N ALA A 398 3.98 -32.18 8.77
CA ALA A 398 4.72 -33.42 8.48
C ALA A 398 5.16 -33.55 7.00
N TYR A 399 4.33 -33.08 6.06
CA TYR A 399 4.55 -33.28 4.63
C TYR A 399 4.62 -31.98 3.80
N SER A 400 4.35 -30.82 4.41
CA SER A 400 4.30 -29.56 3.67
C SER A 400 4.55 -28.34 4.55
N LYS A 401 4.29 -27.16 3.99
CA LYS A 401 4.25 -25.90 4.72
C LYS A 401 2.92 -25.22 4.46
N LYS A 402 2.31 -24.70 5.52
CA LYS A 402 1.09 -23.89 5.42
C LYS A 402 1.47 -22.44 5.70
N LYS A 403 1.25 -21.54 4.74
CA LYS A 403 1.46 -20.09 4.96
C LYS A 403 0.55 -19.61 6.08
N LEU A 404 1.10 -18.96 7.09
CA LEU A 404 0.35 -18.37 8.20
C LEU A 404 -0.16 -16.99 7.77
N PHE A 405 0.77 -16.06 7.59
CA PHE A 405 0.56 -14.67 7.22
C PHE A 405 1.82 -14.12 6.56
N HIS A 406 1.80 -12.87 6.13
CA HIS A 406 2.98 -12.12 5.74
C HIS A 406 2.73 -10.63 5.91
N PHE A 407 3.76 -9.83 5.70
CA PHE A 407 3.65 -8.38 5.63
C PHE A 407 4.82 -7.82 4.83
N TRP A 408 4.65 -6.59 4.35
CA TRP A 408 5.68 -5.80 3.70
C TRP A 408 5.95 -4.52 4.48
N PHE A 409 7.18 -4.07 4.59
CA PHE A 409 7.50 -2.73 5.08
C PHE A 409 8.66 -2.16 4.26
N HIS A 410 8.83 -0.84 4.33
CA HIS A 410 9.94 -0.17 3.68
C HIS A 410 10.81 0.48 4.76
N THR A 411 12.10 0.17 4.76
CA THR A 411 13.05 0.57 5.81
C THR A 411 13.16 2.08 6.02
N SER A 412 12.99 2.89 4.97
CA SER A 412 12.98 4.36 5.06
C SER A 412 11.86 4.96 5.91
N PHE A 413 10.82 4.19 6.22
CA PHE A 413 9.67 4.65 7.02
C PHE A 413 9.68 4.07 8.44
N LEU A 414 10.82 3.51 8.84
CA LEU A 414 11.05 3.09 10.21
C LEU A 414 11.45 4.29 11.05
N ASP A 415 10.91 4.36 12.27
CA ASP A 415 11.29 5.38 13.24
C ASP A 415 12.60 5.01 13.96
N LYS A 416 13.09 5.92 14.81
CA LYS A 416 14.32 5.71 15.58
C LYS A 416 14.13 4.89 16.85
N SER A 417 12.93 4.33 17.09
CA SER A 417 12.67 3.54 18.30
C SER A 417 13.40 2.19 18.30
N GLY A 418 13.80 1.71 17.12
CA GLY A 418 14.39 0.38 16.94
C GLY A 418 13.36 -0.76 17.02
N ILE A 419 12.05 -0.45 17.04
CA ILE A 419 10.99 -1.44 17.09
C ILE A 419 9.88 -1.10 16.08
N LEU A 420 9.49 -2.06 15.25
CA LEU A 420 8.31 -1.96 14.38
C LEU A 420 7.23 -2.86 14.95
N VAL A 421 6.13 -2.26 15.40
CA VAL A 421 4.97 -2.98 15.93
C VAL A 421 3.89 -3.12 14.85
N LEU A 422 3.47 -4.35 14.59
CA LEU A 422 2.42 -4.67 13.64
C LEU A 422 1.27 -5.39 14.36
N PRO A 423 0.16 -4.70 14.69
CA PRO A 423 -1.02 -5.37 15.23
C PRO A 423 -1.66 -6.29 14.18
N LYS A 424 -2.50 -7.23 14.60
CA LYS A 424 -3.21 -8.18 13.71
C LYS A 424 -3.87 -7.53 12.50
N CYS A 425 -4.49 -6.37 12.66
CA CYS A 425 -5.16 -5.65 11.58
C CYS A 425 -4.20 -5.14 10.49
N GLN A 426 -2.90 -5.06 10.79
CA GLN A 426 -1.85 -4.64 9.88
C GLN A 426 -1.06 -5.80 9.25
N ILE A 427 -1.46 -7.05 9.50
CA ILE A 427 -0.76 -8.25 9.03
C ILE A 427 -1.61 -8.98 7.99
N ASP A 428 -1.07 -9.14 6.78
CA ASP A 428 -1.81 -9.74 5.66
C ASP A 428 -2.24 -11.17 5.99
N LYS A 429 -3.51 -11.48 5.69
CA LYS A 429 -4.18 -12.76 5.98
C LYS A 429 -4.57 -12.94 7.45
N ALA A 430 -3.79 -12.45 8.41
CA ALA A 430 -4.21 -12.42 9.82
C ALA A 430 -5.36 -11.42 10.02
N ASP A 431 -5.34 -10.29 9.31
CA ASP A 431 -6.39 -9.25 9.31
C ASP A 431 -7.79 -9.81 9.01
N LYS A 432 -7.86 -10.88 8.20
CA LYS A 432 -9.11 -11.47 7.72
C LYS A 432 -9.78 -12.36 8.75
N ASP A 433 -9.07 -12.78 9.80
CA ASP A 433 -9.61 -13.62 10.86
C ASP A 433 -10.40 -12.80 11.88
N LYS A 434 -11.52 -12.21 11.42
CA LYS A 434 -12.39 -11.35 12.24
C LYS A 434 -13.06 -12.06 13.41
N LYS A 435 -13.13 -13.40 13.37
CA LYS A 435 -13.71 -14.23 14.45
C LYS A 435 -12.64 -14.77 15.41
N CYS A 436 -11.39 -14.35 15.24
CA CYS A 436 -10.25 -14.75 16.08
C CYS A 436 -10.12 -16.27 16.26
N LYS A 437 -10.37 -17.05 15.19
CA LYS A 437 -10.32 -18.52 15.25
C LYS A 437 -8.90 -19.05 15.27
N ILE A 438 -8.00 -18.39 14.55
CA ILE A 438 -6.58 -18.76 14.41
C ILE A 438 -5.72 -17.78 15.18
N TYR A 439 -5.98 -16.49 15.03
CA TYR A 439 -5.20 -15.41 15.63
C TYR A 439 -6.05 -14.70 16.68
N GLU A 440 -5.55 -14.58 17.91
CA GLU A 440 -6.22 -13.84 18.98
C GLU A 440 -6.35 -12.35 18.63
N GLU A 441 -7.17 -11.61 19.36
CA GLU A 441 -7.35 -10.17 19.12
C GLU A 441 -6.06 -9.38 19.37
N SER A 442 -5.34 -9.73 20.45
CA SER A 442 -4.03 -9.20 20.81
C SER A 442 -2.87 -9.75 19.97
N PHE A 443 -3.15 -10.57 18.94
CA PHE A 443 -2.11 -11.05 18.04
C PHE A 443 -1.39 -9.87 17.37
N GLY A 444 -0.08 -9.96 17.26
CA GLY A 444 0.76 -8.95 16.64
C GLY A 444 2.20 -9.40 16.54
N LEU A 445 3.01 -8.57 15.89
CA LEU A 445 4.43 -8.77 15.74
C LEU A 445 5.19 -7.55 16.23
N GLU A 446 6.38 -7.77 16.77
CA GLU A 446 7.35 -6.74 17.06
C GLU A 446 8.66 -7.13 16.36
N LEU A 447 9.18 -6.25 15.51
CA LEU A 447 10.48 -6.43 14.87
C LEU A 447 11.45 -5.49 15.56
N TYR A 448 12.51 -6.04 16.13
CA TYR A 448 13.56 -5.29 16.80
C TYR A 448 14.74 -5.15 15.83
N TYR A 449 15.15 -3.92 15.59
CA TYR A 449 16.18 -3.58 14.63
C TYR A 449 17.07 -2.44 15.12
N GLU A 450 18.26 -2.35 14.53
CA GLU A 450 19.16 -1.22 14.68
C GLU A 450 19.24 -0.46 13.36
N ILE A 451 19.10 0.86 13.39
CA ILE A 451 19.41 1.70 12.24
C ILE A 451 20.92 1.77 12.08
N ILE A 452 21.41 1.48 10.88
CA ILE A 452 22.82 1.61 10.55
C ILE A 452 23.03 3.03 10.00
N ASP A 453 23.39 3.97 10.89
CA ASP A 453 23.62 5.36 10.53
C ASP A 453 24.76 5.51 9.52
N ARG A 454 24.56 6.38 8.51
CA ARG A 454 25.56 6.70 7.47
C ARG A 454 26.88 7.22 8.05
N TYR A 455 26.89 7.79 9.26
CA TYR A 455 28.10 8.27 9.93
C TYR A 455 29.06 7.16 10.35
N VAL A 456 28.54 5.96 10.63
CA VAL A 456 29.35 4.78 10.92
C VAL A 456 30.07 4.30 9.65
N ILE A 457 29.57 4.63 8.45
CA ILE A 457 30.24 4.27 7.19
C ILE A 457 31.43 5.21 6.88
N SER A 458 31.43 6.45 7.37
CA SER A 458 32.55 7.39 7.16
C SER A 458 33.71 7.21 8.16
N GLU A 459 33.47 6.70 9.37
CA GLU A 459 34.53 6.44 10.35
C GLU A 459 35.23 5.07 10.18
N TYR A 460 34.68 4.17 9.37
CA TYR A 460 35.28 2.85 9.06
C TYR A 460 36.27 2.86 7.88
N ASN A 461 36.76 4.04 7.49
CA ASN A 461 37.91 4.19 6.57
C ASN A 461 39.28 4.20 7.28
N LYS A 462 39.36 3.74 8.54
CA LYS A 462 40.63 3.28 9.12
C LYS A 462 40.76 1.77 8.89
N PRO A 463 41.91 1.28 8.40
CA PRO A 463 42.03 -0.09 7.96
C PRO A 463 42.14 -1.01 9.17
N GLU A 464 41.16 -1.91 9.38
CA GLU A 464 41.34 -3.28 9.92
C GLU A 464 40.00 -4.02 10.18
N LYS A 465 39.05 -3.97 9.26
CA LYS A 465 38.06 -5.05 9.13
C LYS A 465 37.99 -5.51 7.68
N LYS A 466 38.38 -6.76 7.43
CA LYS A 466 38.07 -7.43 6.17
C LYS A 466 36.56 -7.65 6.13
N TYR A 467 35.87 -6.84 5.32
CA TYR A 467 34.48 -7.07 4.98
C TYR A 467 34.29 -8.49 4.41
N THR A 468 33.15 -9.09 4.69
CA THR A 468 32.69 -10.28 3.97
C THR A 468 32.40 -9.91 2.51
N ARG A 469 32.48 -10.89 1.60
CA ARG A 469 32.16 -10.67 0.17
C ARG A 469 30.75 -10.11 -0.06
N GLU A 470 29.80 -10.43 0.82
CA GLU A 470 28.42 -9.96 0.75
C GLU A 470 28.31 -8.48 1.11
N GLU A 471 29.02 -8.00 2.14
CA GLU A 471 29.06 -6.58 2.50
C GLU A 471 29.69 -5.74 1.38
N GLU A 472 30.84 -6.16 0.83
CA GLU A 472 31.46 -5.47 -0.31
C GLU A 472 30.53 -5.41 -1.53
N PHE A 473 29.74 -6.46 -1.73
CA PHE A 473 28.76 -6.53 -2.81
C PHE A 473 27.59 -5.57 -2.58
N LEU A 474 27.02 -5.52 -1.37
CA LEU A 474 25.96 -4.58 -1.00
C LEU A 474 26.44 -3.13 -1.07
N PHE A 475 27.68 -2.85 -0.65
CA PHE A 475 28.29 -1.52 -0.79
C PHE A 475 28.49 -1.12 -2.26
N LYS A 476 28.98 -2.04 -3.10
CA LYS A 476 29.09 -1.81 -4.55
C LYS A 476 27.73 -1.64 -5.20
N LEU A 477 26.70 -2.34 -4.72
CA LEU A 477 25.33 -2.23 -5.23
C LEU A 477 24.68 -0.90 -4.84
N ALA A 478 24.80 -0.49 -3.58
CA ALA A 478 24.27 0.78 -3.07
C ALA A 478 24.90 2.00 -3.78
N LYS A 479 26.18 1.92 -4.16
CA LYS A 479 26.90 2.95 -4.93
C LYS A 479 26.61 2.93 -6.44
N LYS A 480 26.21 1.78 -7.02
CA LYS A 480 26.01 1.61 -8.47
C LYS A 480 24.56 1.70 -8.93
N LEU A 481 23.60 1.60 -8.02
CA LEU A 481 22.22 1.88 -8.38
C LEU A 481 22.13 3.39 -8.64
N PRO A 482 21.67 3.83 -9.84
CA PRO A 482 21.49 5.25 -10.10
C PRO A 482 20.65 5.87 -8.99
N ASN A 483 20.88 7.14 -8.70
CA ASN A 483 20.00 7.94 -7.85
C ASN A 483 18.58 7.94 -8.46
N MET A 484 17.82 6.87 -8.27
CA MET A 484 16.45 6.72 -8.79
C MET A 484 15.46 7.70 -8.15
N TYR A 485 15.95 8.48 -7.18
CA TYR A 485 15.23 9.55 -6.51
C TYR A 485 15.72 10.96 -6.91
N GLN A 486 16.72 11.09 -7.80
CA GLN A 486 17.13 12.42 -8.27
C GLN A 486 16.10 13.02 -9.23
N ILE A 487 15.61 14.17 -8.80
CA ILE A 487 14.73 15.12 -9.48
C ILE A 487 15.53 15.73 -10.66
N PRO A 488 15.01 15.81 -11.90
CA PRO A 488 15.40 16.90 -12.77
C PRO A 488 14.84 18.19 -12.15
N GLU A 489 15.71 19.13 -11.78
CA GLU A 489 15.31 20.47 -11.34
C GLU A 489 14.25 21.02 -12.32
N ILE A 490 13.12 21.48 -11.77
CA ILE A 490 11.96 22.01 -12.51
C ILE A 490 12.35 23.29 -13.24
#